data_AF-A0A402C665-F1
#
_entry.id   AF-A0A402C665-F1
#
_cell.length_a   1.000
_cell.length_b   1.000
_cell.length_c   1.000
_cell.angle_alpha   90.00
_cell.angle_beta   90.00
_cell.angle_gamma   90.00
#
_symmetry.space_group_name_H-M   'P 1'
#
loop_
_entity.id
_entity.type
_entity.pdbx_description
1 polymer ?
#
loop_
_entity_poly.entity_id
_entity_poly.type
_entity_poly.pdbx_seq_one_letter_code
_entity_poly.pdbx_strand_id
1 'polypeptide(L)' 'MQRLWVNPDCGLKTRGPVEVEASLRNLVDAAKLVRADL' A
#
# COMPACT_ATOMS: atom_id res chain seq x y z
N MET A 1 2.17 -15.77 -9.09
CA MET A 1 2.91 -14.91 -8.14
C MET A 1 2.63 -15.40 -6.73
N GLN A 2 3.59 -16.00 -6.01
CA GLN A 2 3.35 -16.44 -4.62
C GLN A 2 4.17 -15.68 -3.57
N ARG A 3 5.07 -14.77 -3.98
CA ARG A 3 6.03 -14.09 -3.08
C ARG A 3 6.17 -12.59 -3.36
N LEU A 4 5.13 -11.94 -3.89
CA LEU A 4 5.15 -10.49 -4.08
C LEU A 4 4.65 -9.79 -2.80
N TRP A 5 5.42 -8.82 -2.32
CA TRP A 5 5.06 -7.92 -1.24
C TRP A 5 4.88 -6.51 -1.78
N VAL A 6 3.98 -5.76 -1.17
CA VAL A 6 3.70 -4.36 -1.51
C VAL A 6 3.82 -3.52 -0.26
N ASN A 7 4.67 -2.50 -0.33
CA ASN A 7 4.97 -1.57 0.75
C ASN A 7 5.45 -0.23 0.15
N PRO A 8 5.40 0.87 0.91
CA PRO A 8 6.06 2.11 0.53
C PRO A 8 7.59 1.92 0.40
N ASP A 9 8.24 2.80 -0.35
CA ASP A 9 9.68 2.74 -0.59
C ASP A 9 10.53 2.88 0.69
N CYS A 10 10.06 3.66 1.66
CA CYS A 10 10.77 3.92 2.92
C CYS A 10 9.82 4.26 4.08
N GLY A 11 10.39 4.50 5.26
CA GLY A 11 9.64 4.92 6.43
C GLY A 11 9.00 6.30 6.27
N LEU A 12 7.82 6.48 6.87
CA LEU A 12 6.95 7.65 6.65
C LEU A 12 7.23 8.82 7.61
N LYS A 13 8.41 8.88 8.25
CA LYS A 13 8.72 9.84 9.33
C LYS A 13 8.62 11.32 8.93
N THR A 14 8.71 11.61 7.63
CA THR A 14 8.64 12.96 7.06
C THR A 14 7.30 13.25 6.40
N ARG A 15 6.29 12.39 6.58
CA ARG A 15 4.95 12.51 6.00
C ARG A 15 3.90 12.85 7.06
N GLY A 16 2.89 13.61 6.66
CA GLY A 16 1.75 13.99 7.49
C GLY A 16 0.70 12.86 7.60
N PRO A 17 -0.09 12.81 8.68
CA PRO A 17 -1.01 11.71 8.93
C PRO A 17 -2.11 11.57 7.85
N VAL A 18 -2.65 12.69 7.35
CA VAL A 18 -3.72 12.69 6.33
C VAL A 18 -3.24 12.11 5.01
N GLU A 19 -2.04 12.50 4.54
CA GLU A 19 -1.47 11.93 3.31
C GLU A 19 -1.11 10.46 3.49
N VAL A 20 -0.56 10.08 4.65
CA VAL A 20 -0.21 8.69 4.96
C VAL A 20 -1.44 7.80 4.92
N GLU A 21 -2.52 8.19 5.58
CA GLU A 21 -3.74 7.38 5.59
C GLU A 21 -4.30 7.19 4.19
N ALA A 22 -4.40 8.27 3.40
CA ALA A 22 -4.92 8.21 2.04
C ALA A 22 -4.06 7.29 1.15
N SER A 23 -2.73 7.45 1.20
CA SER A 23 -1.82 6.62 0.40
C SER A 23 -1.85 5.14 0.81
N LEU A 24 -1.85 4.84 2.11
CA LEU A 24 -1.88 3.46 2.58
C LEU A 24 -3.22 2.77 2.28
N ARG A 25 -4.33 3.50 2.37
CA ARG A 25 -5.65 3.00 1.97
C ARG A 25 -5.65 2.57 0.50
N ASN A 26 -5.16 3.44 -0.38
CA ASN A 26 -5.06 3.16 -1.81
C ASN A 26 -4.14 1.95 -2.10
N LEU A 27 -2.99 1.85 -1.43
CA LEU A 27 -2.06 0.72 -1.60
C LEU A 27 -2.72 -0.61 -1.20
N VAL A 28 -3.43 -0.63 -0.07
CA VAL A 28 -4.14 -1.82 0.41
C VAL A 28 -5.29 -2.19 -0.53
N ASP A 29 -6.05 -1.23 -1.04
CA ASP A 29 -7.18 -1.50 -1.93
C ASP A 29 -6.70 -2.03 -3.28
N ALA A 30 -5.63 -1.46 -3.85
CA ALA A 30 -4.98 -2.02 -5.03
C ALA A 30 -4.50 -3.46 -4.80
N ALA A 31 -3.89 -3.74 -3.64
CA ALA A 31 -3.46 -5.08 -3.29
C ALA A 31 -4.63 -6.07 -3.12
N LYS A 32 -5.83 -5.61 -2.73
CA LYS A 32 -7.03 -6.46 -2.69
C LYS A 32 -7.52 -6.80 -4.09
N LEU A 33 -7.54 -5.82 -5.00
CA LEU A 33 -7.96 -6.01 -6.40
C LEU A 33 -7.07 -7.06 -7.08
N VAL A 34 -5.75 -6.89 -7.02
CA VAL A 34 -4.81 -7.85 -7.60
C VAL A 34 -4.96 -9.24 -6.98
N ARG A 35 -5.23 -9.35 -5.68
CA ARG A 35 -5.46 -10.64 -5.01
C ARG A 35 -6.77 -11.32 -5.43
N ALA A 36 -7.78 -10.56 -5.83
CA ALA A 36 -9.03 -11.12 -6.32
C ALA A 36 -8.91 -11.71 -7.74
N ASP A 37 -7.95 -11.20 -8.53
CA ASP A 37 -7.70 -11.62 -9.91
C ASP A 37 -6.61 -12.71 -10.05
N LEU A 38 -6.11 -13.26 -8.93
CA LEU A 38 -5.05 -14.28 -8.85
C LEU A 38 -5.58 -15.64 -8.39
#